data_AF-A0A838TQD1-F1
#
_entry.id   AF-A0A838TQD1-F1
#
_cell.length_a   1.000
_cell.length_b   1.000
_cell.length_c   1.000
_cell.angle_alpha   90.00
_cell.angle_beta   90.00
_cell.angle_gamma   90.00
#
_symmetry.space_group_name_H-M   'P 1'
#
loop_
_entity.id
_entity.type
_entity.pdbx_description
1 polymer ?
#
loop_
_entity_poly.entity_id
_entity_poly.type
_entity_poly.pdbx_seq_one_letter_code
_entity_poly.pdbx_strand_id
1 'polypeptide(L)'
;FDYMVSQKDKVIGIIDYAHTPDALLNVLATIKNLRQGDEKIFTVVGCGGDRDKTKRSVMAEVACEHSDKIFFTSDNPRNEDPNEIIKDMEGGVNVTCRKKYISIADRKEAIKTAVSFSKREDIVLVAGKGHEKYQEIKGVKYPFDDKAVLAEMFELFDK
;
A
#
# COMPACT_ATOMS: atom_id res chain seq x y z
N PHE A 1 3.17 11.23 7.13
CA PHE A 1 3.48 9.82 7.40
C PHE A 1 4.19 9.62 8.72
N ASP A 2 4.06 8.41 9.28
CA ASP A 2 4.93 7.80 10.28
C ASP A 2 5.93 6.89 9.55
N TYR A 3 7.11 6.62 10.13
CA TYR A 3 8.08 5.72 9.50
C TYR A 3 8.84 4.88 10.53
N MET A 4 9.35 3.75 10.06
CA MET A 4 10.24 2.86 10.81
C MET A 4 11.29 2.27 9.87
N VAL A 5 12.39 1.80 10.43
CA VAL A 5 13.50 1.21 9.65
C VAL A 5 13.78 -0.17 10.20
N SER A 6 13.84 -1.17 9.32
CA SER A 6 14.17 -2.55 9.69
C SER A 6 15.62 -2.64 10.21
N GLN A 7 15.92 -3.60 11.07
CA GLN A 7 17.17 -3.57 11.83
C GLN A 7 18.39 -3.94 10.98
N LYS A 8 18.24 -4.91 10.09
CA LYS A 8 19.33 -5.58 9.36
C LYS A 8 19.50 -5.04 7.93
N ASP A 9 18.42 -5.13 7.16
CA ASP A 9 18.33 -4.73 5.76
C ASP A 9 18.07 -3.21 5.62
N LYS A 10 17.76 -2.49 6.70
CA LYS A 10 17.49 -1.04 6.66
C LYS A 10 16.36 -0.67 5.70
N VAL A 11 15.38 -1.56 5.52
CA VAL A 11 14.16 -1.28 4.75
C VAL A 11 13.40 -0.17 5.45
N ILE A 12 13.01 0.86 4.71
CA ILE A 12 12.25 1.98 5.23
C ILE A 12 10.76 1.69 5.07
N GLY A 13 10.07 1.45 6.17
CA GLY A 13 8.63 1.31 6.23
C GLY A 13 7.95 2.64 6.48
N ILE A 14 7.03 3.06 5.60
CA ILE A 14 6.31 4.33 5.68
C ILE A 14 4.81 4.04 5.79
N ILE A 15 4.13 4.64 6.77
CA ILE A 15 2.68 4.52 6.95
C ILE A 15 2.05 5.90 6.74
N ASP A 16 1.15 6.02 5.76
CA ASP A 16 0.52 7.29 5.42
C ASP A 16 -1.01 7.18 5.20
N TYR A 17 -1.71 8.28 5.47
CA TYR A 17 -3.16 8.39 5.32
C TYR A 17 -3.61 8.70 3.88
N ALA A 18 -2.68 8.81 2.93
CA ALA A 18 -2.97 9.08 1.54
C ALA A 18 -3.99 8.09 0.94
N HIS A 19 -5.25 8.53 0.86
CA HIS A 19 -6.39 7.77 0.34
C HIS A 19 -7.09 8.50 -0.83
N THR A 20 -6.44 9.52 -1.40
CA THR A 20 -6.84 10.22 -2.62
C THR A 20 -5.68 10.21 -3.62
N PRO A 21 -5.93 10.34 -4.94
CA PRO A 21 -4.88 10.35 -5.94
C PRO A 21 -3.80 11.41 -5.67
N ASP A 22 -4.19 12.65 -5.38
CA ASP A 22 -3.25 13.75 -5.14
C ASP A 22 -2.40 13.52 -3.88
N ALA A 23 -3.00 13.00 -2.80
CA ALA A 23 -2.27 12.69 -1.59
C ALA A 23 -1.26 11.55 -1.83
N LEU A 24 -1.66 10.52 -2.58
CA LEU A 24 -0.79 9.40 -2.93
C LEU A 24 0.37 9.86 -3.82
N LEU A 25 0.10 10.73 -4.79
CA LEU A 25 1.11 11.34 -5.64
C LEU A 25 2.10 12.15 -4.82
N ASN A 26 1.61 13.00 -3.92
CA ASN A 26 2.46 13.85 -3.09
C ASN A 26 3.39 13.04 -2.19
N VAL A 27 2.90 11.97 -1.55
CA VAL A 27 3.75 11.12 -0.70
C VAL A 27 4.77 10.35 -1.55
N LEU A 28 4.38 9.79 -2.69
CA LEU A 28 5.30 9.07 -3.58
C LEU A 28 6.35 9.99 -4.21
N ALA A 29 5.97 11.21 -4.60
CA ALA A 29 6.90 12.23 -5.08
C ALA A 29 7.89 12.64 -3.98
N THR A 30 7.42 12.80 -2.75
CA THR A 30 8.29 13.09 -1.59
C THR A 30 9.28 11.95 -1.35
N ILE A 31 8.81 10.70 -1.33
CA ILE A 31 9.66 9.52 -1.19
C ILE A 31 10.71 9.47 -2.31
N LYS A 32 10.29 9.72 -3.56
CA LYS A 32 11.19 9.73 -4.71
C LYS A 32 12.29 10.78 -4.60
N ASN A 33 11.99 11.96 -4.04
CA ASN A 33 12.98 13.02 -3.81
C ASN A 33 13.93 12.72 -2.64
N LEU A 34 13.51 11.86 -1.69
CA LEU A 34 14.32 11.48 -0.53
C LEU A 34 15.23 10.28 -0.80
N ARG A 35 14.95 9.49 -1.83
CA ARG A 35 15.80 8.38 -2.28
C ARG A 35 17.19 8.89 -2.65
N GLN A 36 18.23 8.19 -2.20
CA GLN A 36 19.62 8.59 -2.44
C GLN A 36 20.33 7.71 -3.47
N GLY A 37 19.67 6.65 -3.96
CA GLY A 37 20.19 5.78 -5.00
C GLY A 37 19.10 4.94 -5.66
N ASP A 38 19.38 3.64 -5.77
CA ASP A 38 18.57 2.69 -6.53
C ASP A 38 17.47 2.00 -5.68
N GLU A 39 17.13 2.55 -4.50
CA GLU A 39 16.21 1.94 -3.53
C GLU A 39 14.80 1.81 -4.10
N LYS A 40 14.26 0.60 -4.25
CA LYS A 40 12.96 0.44 -4.90
C LYS A 40 11.80 0.85 -4.00
N ILE A 41 10.75 1.39 -4.61
CA ILE A 41 9.51 1.76 -3.92
C ILE A 41 8.46 0.66 -4.12
N PHE A 42 8.08 0.02 -3.03
CA PHE A 42 7.00 -0.96 -2.93
C PHE A 42 5.79 -0.28 -2.28
N THR A 43 4.67 -0.20 -3.00
CA THR A 43 3.48 0.51 -2.52
C THR A 43 2.34 -0.47 -2.27
N VAL A 44 1.87 -0.54 -1.02
CA VAL A 44 0.64 -1.24 -0.62
C VAL A 44 -0.48 -0.22 -0.52
N VAL A 45 -1.52 -0.37 -1.32
CA VAL A 45 -2.62 0.60 -1.39
C VAL A 45 -3.94 -0.08 -1.68
N GLY A 46 -5.01 0.45 -1.09
CA GLY A 46 -6.38 0.01 -1.31
C GLY A 46 -7.31 1.21 -1.41
N CYS A 47 -8.59 0.93 -1.69
CA CYS A 47 -9.65 1.93 -1.68
C CYS A 47 -10.78 1.50 -0.73
N GLY A 48 -11.48 2.49 -0.17
CA GLY A 48 -12.69 2.24 0.62
C GLY A 48 -13.90 1.87 -0.26
N GLY A 49 -14.70 0.93 0.21
CA GLY A 49 -16.04 0.63 -0.32
C GLY A 49 -17.09 1.64 0.14
N ASP A 50 -18.24 1.65 -0.51
CA ASP A 50 -19.37 2.58 -0.33
C ASP A 50 -18.95 4.06 -0.40
N ARG A 51 -17.95 4.34 -1.25
CA ARG A 51 -17.35 5.67 -1.44
C ARG A 51 -17.15 5.93 -2.93
N ASP A 52 -16.56 7.08 -3.24
CA ASP A 52 -16.20 7.47 -4.58
C ASP A 52 -15.38 6.37 -5.29
N LYS A 53 -15.98 5.80 -6.33
CA LYS A 53 -15.37 4.77 -7.17
C LYS A 53 -14.45 5.36 -8.23
N THR A 54 -14.66 6.62 -8.62
CA THR A 54 -13.93 7.26 -9.72
C THR A 54 -12.45 7.42 -9.39
N LYS A 55 -12.11 7.59 -8.11
CA LYS A 55 -10.72 7.65 -7.67
C LYS A 55 -9.97 6.31 -7.74
N ARG A 56 -10.66 5.16 -7.82
CA ARG A 56 -10.03 3.83 -7.69
C ARG A 56 -9.00 3.60 -8.79
N SER A 57 -9.41 3.81 -10.04
CA SER A 57 -8.54 3.69 -11.21
C SER A 57 -7.41 4.72 -11.18
N VAL A 58 -7.71 5.98 -10.85
CA VAL A 58 -6.71 7.06 -10.80
C VAL A 58 -5.66 6.81 -9.69
N MET A 59 -6.07 6.29 -8.53
CA MET A 59 -5.13 5.90 -7.48
C MET A 59 -4.21 4.76 -7.93
N ALA A 60 -4.73 3.79 -8.67
CA ALA A 60 -3.93 2.70 -9.22
C ALA A 60 -2.92 3.19 -10.27
N GLU A 61 -3.33 4.11 -11.14
CA GLU A 61 -2.48 4.77 -12.12
C GLU A 61 -1.32 5.51 -11.43
N VAL A 62 -1.61 6.35 -10.44
CA VAL A 62 -0.60 7.06 -9.65
C VAL A 62 0.39 6.09 -8.99
N ALA A 63 -0.11 5.03 -8.36
CA ALA A 63 0.76 4.01 -7.76
C ALA A 63 1.67 3.34 -8.82
N CYS A 64 1.12 3.06 -10.00
CA CYS A 64 1.82 2.44 -11.12
C CYS A 64 2.96 3.28 -11.70
N GLU A 65 2.75 4.59 -11.81
CA GLU A 65 3.71 5.52 -12.38
C GLU A 65 4.86 5.84 -11.41
N HIS A 66 4.56 5.87 -10.11
CA HIS A 66 5.49 6.35 -9.10
C HIS A 66 6.10 5.25 -8.20
N SER A 67 5.78 3.98 -8.45
CA SER A 67 6.33 2.83 -7.70
C SER A 67 7.01 1.80 -8.61
N ASP A 68 7.93 1.04 -8.02
CA ASP A 68 8.63 -0.06 -8.68
C ASP A 68 7.80 -1.36 -8.64
N LYS A 69 7.07 -1.58 -7.54
CA LYS A 69 6.13 -2.70 -7.37
C LYS A 69 4.92 -2.23 -6.56
N ILE A 70 3.73 -2.72 -6.92
CA ILE A 70 2.46 -2.30 -6.31
C ILE A 70 1.73 -3.54 -5.77
N PHE A 71 1.07 -3.38 -4.62
CA PHE A 71 0.23 -4.38 -4.00
C PHE A 71 -1.15 -3.77 -3.77
N PHE A 72 -2.11 -4.11 -4.64
CA PHE A 72 -3.49 -3.71 -4.46
C PHE A 72 -4.15 -4.59 -3.42
N THR A 73 -4.82 -3.96 -2.46
CA THR A 73 -5.40 -4.67 -1.33
C THR A 73 -6.67 -4.02 -0.81
N SER A 74 -7.31 -4.65 0.17
CA SER A 74 -8.43 -4.08 0.89
C SER A 74 -7.98 -3.00 1.88
N ASP A 75 -8.81 -1.98 2.06
CA ASP A 75 -8.65 -0.96 3.09
C ASP A 75 -9.85 -1.01 4.05
N ASN A 76 -10.96 -0.39 3.65
CA ASN A 76 -12.22 -0.41 4.39
C ASN A 76 -13.31 -0.80 3.38
N PRO A 77 -13.48 -2.10 3.09
CA PRO A 77 -14.38 -2.55 2.02
C PRO A 77 -15.86 -2.29 2.35
N ARG A 78 -16.22 -2.09 3.62
CA ARG A 78 -17.61 -1.86 4.06
C ARG A 78 -18.53 -2.93 3.51
N ASN A 79 -19.56 -2.58 2.75
CA ASN A 79 -20.50 -3.53 2.19
C ASN A 79 -20.12 -4.03 0.79
N GLU A 80 -19.06 -3.49 0.17
CA GLU A 80 -18.56 -3.95 -1.12
C GLU A 80 -17.63 -5.16 -1.00
N ASP A 81 -17.57 -5.97 -2.06
CA ASP A 81 -16.58 -7.03 -2.17
C ASP A 81 -15.18 -6.43 -2.38
N PRO A 82 -14.18 -6.74 -1.53
CA PRO A 82 -12.80 -6.29 -1.71
C PRO A 82 -12.24 -6.57 -3.10
N ASN A 83 -12.58 -7.70 -3.71
CA ASN A 83 -12.08 -8.08 -5.03
C ASN A 83 -12.67 -7.20 -6.13
N GLU A 84 -13.93 -6.78 -6.01
CA GLU A 84 -14.54 -5.85 -6.97
C GLU A 84 -13.93 -4.45 -6.83
N ILE A 85 -13.60 -4.00 -5.61
CA ILE A 85 -12.86 -2.75 -5.41
C ILE A 85 -11.48 -2.82 -6.09
N ILE A 86 -10.76 -3.92 -5.91
CA ILE A 86 -9.44 -4.11 -6.53
C ILE A 86 -9.56 -4.15 -8.06
N LYS A 87 -10.57 -4.82 -8.59
CA LYS A 87 -10.85 -4.86 -10.03
C LYS A 87 -11.16 -3.47 -10.60
N ASP A 88 -11.90 -2.63 -9.87
CA ASP A 88 -12.11 -1.23 -10.25
C ASP A 88 -10.78 -0.44 -10.27
N MET A 89 -9.89 -0.70 -9.30
CA MET A 89 -8.54 -0.11 -9.28
C MET A 89 -7.72 -0.55 -10.49
N GLU A 90 -7.72 -1.85 -10.81
CA GLU A 90 -7.00 -2.42 -11.96
C GLU A 90 -7.42 -1.81 -13.30
N GLY A 91 -8.63 -1.24 -13.40
CA GLY A 91 -9.09 -0.48 -14.58
C GLY A 91 -8.22 0.74 -14.93
N GLY A 92 -7.50 1.32 -13.96
CA GLY A 92 -6.54 2.41 -14.20
C GLY A 92 -5.13 1.96 -14.55
N VAL A 93 -4.87 0.65 -14.58
CA VAL A 93 -3.53 0.10 -14.78
C VAL A 93 -3.23 -0.05 -16.27
N ASN A 94 -2.30 0.76 -16.77
CA ASN A 94 -1.82 0.67 -18.14
C ASN A 94 -1.07 -0.66 -18.43
N VAL A 95 -0.89 -0.98 -19.71
CA VAL A 95 -0.26 -2.24 -20.16
C VAL A 95 1.17 -2.40 -19.63
N THR A 96 1.93 -1.31 -19.52
CA THR A 96 3.32 -1.33 -19.04
C THR A 96 3.42 -1.62 -17.55
N CYS A 97 2.41 -1.24 -16.76
CA CYS A 97 2.35 -1.51 -15.33
C CYS A 97 1.80 -2.91 -14.98
N ARG A 98 1.24 -3.67 -15.93
CA ARG A 98 0.68 -5.01 -15.65
C ARG A 98 1.65 -6.00 -15.00
N LYS A 99 2.96 -5.85 -15.21
CA LYS A 99 4.00 -6.68 -14.57
C LYS A 99 4.43 -6.18 -13.18
N LYS A 100 4.06 -4.95 -12.83
CA LYS A 100 4.47 -4.28 -11.60
C LYS A 100 3.52 -4.52 -10.43
N TYR A 101 2.24 -4.80 -10.66
CA TYR A 101 1.30 -4.99 -9.55
C TYR A 101 1.06 -6.47 -9.20
N ILE A 102 0.61 -6.70 -7.98
CA ILE A 102 0.05 -7.95 -7.47
C ILE A 102 -1.23 -7.58 -6.69
N SER A 103 -2.29 -8.37 -6.84
CA SER A 103 -3.57 -8.13 -6.18
C SER A 103 -3.81 -9.14 -5.07
N ILE A 104 -3.92 -8.67 -3.83
CA ILE A 104 -4.10 -9.50 -2.63
C ILE A 104 -5.14 -8.81 -1.73
N ALA A 105 -6.36 -9.36 -1.69
CA ALA A 105 -7.45 -8.76 -0.92
C ALA A 105 -7.15 -8.66 0.58
N ASP A 106 -6.47 -9.64 1.16
CA ASP A 106 -6.06 -9.59 2.55
C ASP A 106 -4.94 -8.57 2.76
N ARG A 107 -5.21 -7.56 3.59
CA ARG A 107 -4.29 -6.43 3.82
C ARG A 107 -3.00 -6.86 4.52
N LYS A 108 -3.09 -7.82 5.45
CA LYS A 108 -1.91 -8.34 6.16
C LYS A 108 -1.01 -9.11 5.19
N GLU A 109 -1.56 -9.97 4.35
CA GLU A 109 -0.82 -10.71 3.33
C GLU A 109 -0.25 -9.78 2.25
N ALA A 110 -0.94 -8.70 1.89
CA ALA A 110 -0.39 -7.69 0.97
C ALA A 110 0.86 -7.00 1.56
N ILE A 111 0.80 -6.57 2.82
CA ILE A 111 1.94 -5.97 3.54
C ILE A 111 3.08 -6.98 3.66
N LYS A 112 2.78 -8.21 4.07
CA LYS A 112 3.74 -9.32 4.14
C LYS A 112 4.45 -9.56 2.82
N THR A 113 3.70 -9.59 1.73
CA THR A 113 4.26 -9.80 0.39
C THR A 113 5.11 -8.61 -0.04
N ALA A 114 4.72 -7.38 0.26
CA ALA A 114 5.55 -6.21 -0.01
C ALA A 114 6.90 -6.28 0.71
N VAL A 115 6.87 -6.61 2.00
CA VAL A 115 8.09 -6.77 2.81
C VAL A 115 8.96 -7.92 2.29
N SER A 116 8.36 -9.05 1.90
CA SER A 116 9.13 -10.21 1.40
C SER A 116 9.83 -9.92 0.07
N PHE A 117 9.27 -9.02 -0.76
CA PHE A 117 9.88 -8.59 -2.01
C PHE A 117 10.95 -7.50 -1.81
N SER A 118 10.83 -6.70 -0.76
CA SER A 118 11.78 -5.63 -0.45
C SER A 118 13.18 -6.18 -0.15
N LYS A 119 14.20 -5.48 -0.61
CA LYS A 119 15.62 -5.76 -0.35
C LYS A 119 16.21 -4.67 0.52
N ARG A 120 17.49 -4.82 0.82
CA ARG A 120 18.25 -3.85 1.61
C ARG A 120 18.03 -2.42 1.10
N GLU A 121 17.74 -1.51 2.02
CA GLU A 121 17.51 -0.07 1.82
C GLU A 121 16.27 0.29 0.98
N ASP A 122 15.50 -0.69 0.46
CA ASP A 122 14.25 -0.43 -0.25
C ASP A 122 13.20 0.22 0.66
N ILE A 123 12.16 0.79 0.04
CA ILE A 123 11.11 1.54 0.71
C ILE A 123 9.78 0.81 0.54
N VAL A 124 9.08 0.55 1.64
CA VAL A 124 7.73 0.00 1.66
C VAL A 124 6.77 1.08 2.15
N LEU A 125 5.96 1.61 1.26
CA LEU A 125 4.85 2.52 1.58
C LEU A 125 3.57 1.73 1.80
N VAL A 126 2.96 1.87 2.97
CA VAL A 126 1.61 1.40 3.27
C VAL A 126 0.69 2.61 3.37
N ALA A 127 -0.16 2.79 2.36
CA ALA A 127 -1.04 3.96 2.23
C ALA A 127 -2.52 3.60 2.46
N GLY A 128 -3.31 4.63 2.80
CA GLY A 128 -4.76 4.58 2.94
C GLY A 128 -5.24 4.81 4.37
N LYS A 129 -4.77 3.99 5.32
CA LYS A 129 -5.26 4.02 6.71
C LYS A 129 -4.50 4.95 7.65
N GLY A 130 -3.21 5.20 7.43
CA GLY A 130 -2.40 6.04 8.32
C GLY A 130 -2.46 5.56 9.78
N HIS A 131 -3.05 6.38 10.66
CA HIS A 131 -3.19 6.08 12.08
C HIS A 131 -4.48 5.31 12.44
N GLU A 132 -5.34 4.98 11.48
CA GLU A 132 -6.52 4.15 11.73
C GLU A 132 -6.11 2.75 12.20
N LYS A 133 -6.72 2.28 13.29
CA LYS A 133 -6.41 1.01 13.97
C LYS A 133 -7.48 -0.06 13.74
N TYR A 134 -8.23 0.06 12.65
CA TYR A 134 -9.27 -0.90 12.29
C TYR A 134 -9.46 -1.05 10.79
N GLN A 135 -10.10 -2.15 10.41
CA GLN A 135 -10.62 -2.43 9.09
C GLN A 135 -12.13 -2.68 9.17
N GLU A 136 -12.92 -1.88 8.44
CA GLU A 136 -14.38 -1.95 8.44
C GLU A 136 -14.88 -2.91 7.36
N ILE A 137 -15.54 -4.00 7.77
CA ILE A 137 -16.12 -5.02 6.88
C ILE A 137 -17.57 -5.26 7.32
N LYS A 138 -18.53 -5.01 6.43
CA LYS A 138 -19.98 -5.15 6.66
C LYS A 138 -20.46 -4.51 7.97
N GLY A 139 -20.00 -3.29 8.23
CA GLY A 139 -20.36 -2.51 9.43
C GLY A 139 -19.62 -2.91 10.72
N VAL A 140 -18.77 -3.95 10.69
CA VAL A 140 -17.96 -4.36 11.84
C VAL A 140 -16.53 -3.83 11.69
N LYS A 141 -16.03 -3.18 12.74
CA LYS A 141 -14.64 -2.69 12.82
C LYS A 141 -13.75 -3.74 13.47
N TYR A 142 -12.96 -4.44 12.66
CA TYR A 142 -11.98 -5.41 13.14
C TYR A 142 -10.67 -4.70 13.50
N PRO A 143 -10.02 -5.03 14.62
CA PRO A 143 -8.71 -4.47 14.96
C PRO A 143 -7.69 -4.74 13.86
N PHE A 144 -7.08 -3.68 13.33
CA PHE A 144 -6.07 -3.79 12.29
C PHE A 144 -5.20 -2.53 12.29
N ASP A 145 -3.90 -2.68 12.53
CA ASP A 145 -2.96 -1.56 12.57
C ASP A 145 -1.83 -1.78 11.57
N ASP A 146 -1.78 -0.98 10.50
CA ASP A 146 -0.74 -1.05 9.47
C ASP A 146 0.68 -0.97 10.08
N LYS A 147 0.86 -0.12 11.11
CA LYS A 147 2.16 0.04 11.77
C LYS A 147 2.56 -1.24 12.50
N ALA A 148 1.63 -1.84 13.25
CA ALA A 148 1.90 -3.06 14.01
C ALA A 148 2.15 -4.25 13.07
N VAL A 149 1.35 -4.38 12.01
CA VAL A 149 1.53 -5.43 11.00
C VAL A 149 2.86 -5.28 10.27
N LEU A 150 3.25 -4.05 9.88
CA LEU A 150 4.53 -3.82 9.22
C LEU A 150 5.72 -4.20 10.12
N ALA A 151 5.67 -3.85 11.41
CA ALA A 151 6.67 -4.25 12.38
C ALA A 151 6.75 -5.78 12.53
N GLU A 152 5.60 -6.47 12.65
CA GLU A 152 5.52 -7.93 12.69
C GLU A 152 6.15 -8.56 11.43
N MET A 153 5.93 -7.99 10.25
CA MET A 153 6.48 -8.51 9.00
C MET A 153 8.00 -8.29 8.90
N PHE A 154 8.53 -7.18 9.42
CA PHE A 154 9.98 -6.99 9.49
C PHE A 154 10.65 -8.01 10.40
N GLU A 155 10.05 -8.34 11.55
CA GLU A 155 10.55 -9.41 12.44
C GLU A 155 10.47 -10.78 11.76
N LEU A 156 9.34 -11.10 11.11
CA LEU A 156 9.12 -12.38 10.44
C LEU A 156 10.16 -12.68 9.35
N PHE A 157 10.57 -11.68 8.57
CA PHE A 157 11.53 -11.83 7.48
C PHE A 157 12.98 -11.53 7.91
N ASP A 158 13.25 -11.38 9.21
CA ASP A 158 14.56 -11.04 9.76
C ASP A 158 15.21 -9.83 9.06
N LYS A 159 14.40 -8.78 8.87
CA LYS A 159 14.75 -7.54 8.16
C LYS A 159 15.41 -6.50 9.05
#